data_AF-A0A2W0AJL4-F1
#
_entry.id   AF-A0A2W0AJL4-F1
#
_cell.length_a   1.000
_cell.length_b   1.000
_cell.length_c   1.000
_cell.angle_alpha   90.00
_cell.angle_beta   90.00
_cell.angle_gamma   90.00
#
_symmetry.space_group_name_H-M   'P 1'
#
loop_
_entity.id
_entity.type
_entity.pdbx_description
1 polymer ?
#
loop_
_entity_poly.entity_id
_entity_poly.type
_entity_poly.pdbx_seq_one_letter_code
_entity_poly.pdbx_strand_id
1 'polypeptide(L)'
;MTFQSGFPFSVRDATGGVPDRICDGNLPSSRRTVAVWYDSKCFLPAPFITITNPVTGVQSQVQRAGNAGANIIRGPGTNNWDIGIEKFFPIHESTRLQFRSELFNAVNHPSFIGPSGTFFYTYDPSIKRVGNARDVQFALKLFF
;
A
#
# COMPACT_ATOMS: atom_id res chain seq x y z
N MET A 1 -0.66 2.28 19.09
CA MET A 1 0.26 1.61 18.16
C MET A 1 -0.56 0.80 17.16
N THR A 2 -0.14 0.77 15.90
CA THR A 2 -0.88 0.11 14.81
C THR A 2 0.04 -0.83 14.05
N PHE A 3 -0.32 -2.12 14.06
CA PHE A 3 0.36 -3.15 13.29
C PHE A 3 -0.63 -3.77 12.33
N GLN A 4 -0.35 -3.66 11.05
CA GLN A 4 -1.18 -4.27 10.03
C GLN A 4 -0.31 -4.97 9.01
N SER A 5 -0.67 -6.23 8.77
CA SER A 5 -0.09 -7.01 7.69
C SER A 5 -0.56 -6.42 6.34
N GLY A 6 0.32 -6.31 5.36
CA GLY A 6 0.02 -5.54 4.14
C GLY A 6 -1.20 -6.01 3.36
N PHE A 7 -1.94 -5.04 2.81
CA PHE A 7 -3.16 -5.28 2.04
C PHE A 7 -2.85 -6.06 0.75
N PRO A 8 -3.70 -7.02 0.34
CA PRO A 8 -3.48 -7.76 -0.89
C PRO A 8 -3.95 -6.96 -2.12
N PHE A 9 -3.17 -6.98 -3.19
CA PHE A 9 -3.42 -6.28 -4.44
C PHE A 9 -3.51 -7.26 -5.60
N SER A 10 -4.34 -6.90 -6.58
CA SER A 10 -4.38 -7.60 -7.86
C SER A 10 -3.27 -7.10 -8.79
N VAL A 11 -2.91 -7.90 -9.78
CA VAL A 11 -2.01 -7.47 -10.88
C VAL A 11 -2.85 -7.29 -12.15
N ARG A 12 -2.53 -6.26 -12.93
CA ARG A 12 -3.12 -5.95 -14.24
C ARG A 12 -2.02 -5.71 -15.25
N ASP A 13 -2.32 -5.91 -16.52
CA ASP A 13 -1.43 -5.50 -17.61
C ASP A 13 -1.58 -4.00 -17.94
N ALA A 14 -0.89 -3.55 -18.99
CA ALA A 14 -0.94 -2.16 -19.44
C ALA A 14 -2.30 -1.69 -19.97
N THR A 15 -3.19 -2.60 -20.36
CA THR A 15 -4.55 -2.28 -20.84
C THR A 15 -5.58 -2.37 -19.71
N GLY A 16 -5.18 -2.79 -18.50
CA GLY A 16 -6.08 -3.05 -17.38
C GLY A 16 -6.69 -4.45 -17.42
N GLY A 17 -6.24 -5.31 -18.34
CA GLY A 17 -6.61 -6.70 -18.44
C GLY A 17 -6.01 -7.57 -17.34
N VAL A 18 -6.56 -8.77 -17.20
CA VAL A 18 -6.04 -9.79 -16.29
C VAL A 18 -4.90 -10.52 -17.00
N PRO A 19 -3.65 -10.51 -16.49
CA PRO A 19 -2.54 -11.23 -17.09
C PRO A 19 -2.62 -12.74 -16.83
N ASP A 20 -1.82 -13.52 -17.54
CA ASP A 20 -1.57 -14.91 -17.21
C ASP A 20 -0.48 -15.00 -16.13
N ARG A 21 -0.80 -15.66 -15.02
CA ARG A 21 0.09 -15.96 -13.90
C ARG A 21 0.76 -17.31 -14.12
N ILE A 22 2.08 -17.31 -14.27
CA ILE A 22 2.89 -18.52 -14.46
C ILE A 22 3.61 -18.97 -13.17
N CYS A 23 3.72 -18.10 -12.16
CA CYS A 23 4.27 -18.39 -10.84
C CYS A 23 3.67 -17.47 -9.76
N ASP A 24 4.02 -17.67 -8.48
CA ASP A 24 3.42 -16.94 -7.35
C ASP A 24 3.59 -15.40 -7.51
N GLY A 25 4.81 -14.95 -7.80
CA GLY A 25 5.13 -13.53 -7.91
C GLY A 25 5.39 -12.85 -6.56
N ASN A 26 4.91 -13.39 -5.43
CA ASN A 26 5.28 -12.88 -4.11
C ASN A 26 6.74 -13.16 -3.79
N LEU A 27 7.56 -12.10 -3.74
CA LEU A 27 8.94 -12.22 -3.27
C LEU A 27 8.97 -12.47 -1.76
N PRO A 28 9.98 -13.19 -1.23
CA PRO A 28 10.22 -13.28 0.20
C PRO A 28 10.64 -11.92 0.76
N SER A 29 10.35 -11.65 2.03
CA SER A 29 10.63 -10.35 2.67
C SER A 29 12.08 -9.87 2.50
N SER A 30 13.05 -10.78 2.47
CA SER A 30 14.47 -10.45 2.26
C SER A 30 14.82 -9.92 0.86
N ARG A 31 13.99 -10.19 -0.14
CA ARG A 31 14.16 -9.73 -1.53
C ARG A 31 13.20 -8.61 -1.91
N ARG A 32 12.25 -8.26 -1.04
CA ARG A 32 11.33 -7.14 -1.27
C ARG A 32 12.06 -5.83 -1.04
N THR A 33 12.05 -4.98 -2.05
CA THR A 33 12.54 -3.61 -1.98
C THR A 33 11.49 -2.67 -2.53
N VAL A 34 11.64 -1.38 -2.25
CA VAL A 34 10.75 -0.34 -2.78
C VAL A 34 10.78 -0.33 -4.32
N ALA A 35 11.93 -0.65 -4.94
CA ALA A 35 12.05 -0.75 -6.39
C ALA A 35 11.47 -2.04 -6.97
N VAL A 36 11.56 -3.16 -6.24
CA VAL A 36 11.07 -4.47 -6.67
C VAL A 36 10.32 -5.13 -5.52
N TRP A 37 9.00 -4.99 -5.52
CA TRP A 37 8.13 -5.49 -4.47
C TRP A 37 7.61 -6.90 -4.74
N TYR A 38 7.38 -7.22 -6.01
CA TYR A 38 6.98 -8.54 -6.48
C TYR A 38 7.71 -8.87 -7.79
N ASP A 39 7.71 -10.15 -8.16
CA ASP A 39 8.28 -10.59 -9.42
C ASP A 39 7.27 -10.38 -10.56
N SER A 40 7.49 -9.31 -11.32
CA SER A 40 6.66 -8.98 -12.48
C SER A 40 6.74 -10.01 -13.59
N LYS A 41 7.84 -10.79 -13.68
CA LYS A 41 8.02 -11.83 -14.71
C LYS A 41 7.06 -13.00 -14.54
N CYS A 42 6.48 -13.17 -13.35
CA CYS A 42 5.42 -14.15 -13.11
C CYS A 42 4.09 -13.79 -13.78
N PHE A 43 3.96 -12.60 -14.35
CA PHE A 43 2.72 -12.09 -14.95
C PHE A 43 2.96 -11.69 -16.41
N LEU A 44 2.47 -12.52 -17.32
CA LEU A 44 2.58 -12.28 -18.76
C LEU A 44 1.29 -11.64 -19.28
N PRO A 45 1.37 -10.67 -20.22
CA PRO A 45 0.19 -10.16 -20.90
C PRO A 45 -0.59 -11.30 -21.58
N ALA A 46 -1.89 -11.36 -21.36
CA ALA A 46 -2.73 -12.36 -22.01
C ALA A 46 -2.81 -12.08 -23.53
N PRO A 47 -2.72 -13.11 -24.40
CA PRO A 47 -2.70 -12.91 -25.84
C PRO A 47 -4.04 -12.38 -26.37
N PHE A 48 -3.97 -11.68 -27.50
CA PHE A 48 -5.15 -11.33 -28.28
C PHE A 48 -5.72 -12.57 -28.96
N ILE A 49 -7.04 -12.70 -28.94
CA ILE A 49 -7.79 -13.73 -29.66
C ILE A 49 -8.71 -13.08 -30.67
N THR A 50 -8.88 -13.74 -31.81
CA THR A 50 -9.86 -13.32 -32.81
C THR A 50 -11.19 -13.96 -32.48
N ILE A 51 -12.22 -13.15 -32.25
CA ILE A 51 -13.60 -13.60 -32.14
C ILE A 51 -14.32 -13.29 -33.46
N THR A 52 -15.07 -14.26 -33.96
CA THR A 52 -15.90 -14.10 -35.16
C THR A 52 -17.35 -14.03 -34.72
N ASN A 53 -18.05 -12.97 -35.11
CA ASN A 53 -19.49 -12.88 -34.87
C ASN A 53 -20.21 -13.96 -35.72
N PRO A 54 -20.97 -14.88 -35.11
CA PRO A 54 -21.57 -16.00 -35.83
C PRO A 54 -22.70 -15.59 -36.78
N VAL A 55 -23.24 -14.37 -36.66
CA VAL A 55 -24.33 -13.85 -37.49
C VAL A 55 -23.81 -12.96 -38.62
N THR A 56 -22.83 -12.09 -38.33
CA THR A 56 -22.34 -11.11 -39.31
C THR A 56 -21.03 -11.48 -39.98
N GLY A 57 -20.32 -12.49 -39.48
CA GLY A 57 -18.99 -12.89 -39.97
C GLY A 57 -17.87 -11.89 -39.68
N VAL A 58 -18.16 -10.76 -39.02
CA VAL A 58 -17.18 -9.74 -38.64
C VAL A 58 -16.20 -10.32 -37.62
N GLN A 59 -14.90 -10.14 -37.89
CA GLN A 59 -13.82 -10.52 -36.98
C GLN A 59 -13.37 -9.33 -36.15
N SER A 60 -13.23 -9.53 -34.84
CA SER A 60 -12.70 -8.55 -33.92
C SER A 60 -11.58 -9.18 -33.10
N GLN A 61 -10.48 -8.47 -32.91
CA GLN A 61 -9.45 -8.86 -31.94
C GLN A 61 -9.83 -8.34 -30.56
N VAL A 62 -9.94 -9.26 -29.61
CA VAL A 62 -10.15 -8.94 -28.21
C VAL A 62 -9.02 -9.53 -27.39
N GLN A 63 -8.61 -8.82 -26.34
CA GLN A 63 -7.64 -9.39 -25.42
C GLN A 63 -8.36 -10.45 -24.58
N ARG A 64 -7.84 -11.68 -24.57
CA ARG A 64 -8.38 -12.73 -23.71
C ARG A 64 -8.13 -12.36 -22.25
N ALA A 65 -9.06 -12.69 -21.36
CA ALA A 65 -8.78 -12.64 -19.92
C ALA A 65 -7.78 -13.72 -19.52
N GLY A 66 -6.67 -13.33 -18.89
CA GLY A 66 -5.70 -14.26 -18.33
C GLY A 66 -6.20 -14.98 -17.08
N ASN A 67 -5.37 -15.87 -16.54
CA ASN A 67 -5.71 -16.71 -15.39
C ASN A 67 -5.30 -16.12 -14.01
N ALA A 68 -4.72 -14.92 -13.95
CA ALA A 68 -4.30 -14.34 -12.67
C ALA A 68 -5.50 -14.06 -11.74
N GLY A 69 -5.47 -14.65 -10.54
CA GLY A 69 -6.46 -14.39 -9.51
C GLY A 69 -6.44 -12.94 -9.00
N ALA A 70 -7.53 -12.50 -8.37
CA ALA A 70 -7.57 -11.23 -7.67
C ALA A 70 -6.77 -11.31 -6.34
N ASN A 71 -6.21 -10.18 -5.90
CA ASN A 71 -5.62 -10.00 -4.56
C ASN A 71 -4.49 -11.00 -4.24
N ILE A 72 -3.67 -11.30 -5.25
CA ILE A 72 -2.61 -12.31 -5.18
C ILE A 72 -1.26 -11.77 -4.71
N ILE A 73 -0.99 -10.46 -4.80
CA ILE A 73 0.28 -9.87 -4.35
C ILE A 73 0.09 -9.15 -3.03
N ARG A 74 0.94 -9.44 -2.04
CA ARG A 74 0.86 -8.80 -0.73
C ARG A 74 1.64 -7.48 -0.68
N GLY A 75 0.94 -6.37 -0.42
CA GLY A 75 1.53 -5.05 -0.25
C GLY A 75 2.39 -4.89 1.04
N PRO A 76 2.95 -3.69 1.27
CA PRO A 76 3.66 -3.36 2.50
C PRO A 76 2.74 -3.40 3.71
N GLY A 77 3.28 -3.89 4.83
CA GLY A 77 2.63 -3.76 6.12
C GLY A 77 2.88 -2.37 6.73
N THR A 78 2.06 -2.03 7.71
CA THR A 78 2.20 -0.81 8.51
C THR A 78 2.66 -1.17 9.91
N ASN A 79 3.66 -0.44 10.39
CA ASN A 79 4.13 -0.49 11.77
C ASN A 79 4.28 0.96 12.26
N ASN A 80 3.25 1.47 12.93
CA ASN A 80 3.19 2.85 13.37
C ASN A 80 3.04 2.97 14.89
N TRP A 81 3.80 3.91 15.46
CA TRP A 81 3.82 4.20 16.89
C TRP A 81 3.42 5.64 17.12
N ASP A 82 2.27 5.85 17.75
CA ASP A 82 1.81 7.16 18.18
C ASP A 82 1.89 7.22 19.70
N ILE A 83 2.52 8.27 20.23
CA ILE A 83 2.80 8.44 21.67
C ILE A 83 2.26 9.79 22.12
N GLY A 84 1.46 9.78 23.19
CA GLY A 84 1.02 10.99 23.87
C GLY A 84 1.57 11.00 25.30
N ILE A 85 2.17 12.11 25.70
CA ILE A 85 2.64 12.35 27.07
C ILE A 85 1.94 13.59 27.59
N GLU A 86 1.30 13.47 28.75
CA GLU A 86 0.75 14.61 29.47
C GLU A 86 1.30 14.70 30.88
N LYS A 87 1.53 15.92 31.35
CA LYS A 87 1.97 16.18 32.72
C LYS A 87 1.34 17.45 33.25
N PHE A 88 0.84 17.36 34.47
CA PHE A 88 0.38 18.50 35.25
C PHE A 88 1.50 19.01 36.14
N PHE A 89 1.79 20.30 36.04
CA PHE A 89 2.68 21.04 36.92
C PHE A 89 1.81 21.89 37.86
N PRO A 90 1.77 21.59 39.17
CA PRO A 90 1.10 22.47 40.13
C PRO A 90 1.87 23.79 40.19
N ILE A 91 1.16 24.91 40.02
CA ILE A 91 1.73 26.25 40.17
C ILE A 91 1.37 26.80 41.56
N HIS A 92 0.09 26.77 41.92
CA HIS A 92 -0.49 27.21 43.20
C HIS A 92 -1.68 26.31 43.58
N GLU A 93 -2.30 26.54 44.74
CA GLU A 93 -3.35 25.71 45.34
C GLU A 93 -4.53 25.41 44.38
N SER A 94 -4.97 26.41 43.61
CA SER A 94 -6.01 26.24 42.58
C SER A 94 -5.48 26.28 41.14
N THR A 95 -4.21 26.62 40.93
CA THR A 95 -3.63 26.83 39.59
C THR A 95 -2.69 25.70 39.19
N ARG A 96 -2.97 25.07 38.03
CA ARG A 96 -2.10 24.03 37.45
C ARG A 96 -1.88 24.26 35.96
N LEU A 97 -0.69 23.92 35.48
CA LEU A 97 -0.32 23.95 34.07
C LEU A 97 -0.27 22.52 33.53
N GLN A 98 -1.01 22.23 32.47
CA GLN A 98 -0.90 20.98 31.73
C GLN A 98 0.04 21.19 30.54
N PHE A 99 1.07 20.35 30.44
CA PHE A 99 1.88 20.18 29.25
C PHE A 99 1.48 18.89 28.56
N ARG A 100 1.24 18.95 27.26
CA ARG A 100 0.98 17.79 26.41
C ARG A 100 1.97 17.76 25.26
N SER A 101 2.54 16.59 25.00
CA SER A 101 3.35 16.31 23.82
C SER A 101 2.76 15.11 23.09
N GLU A 102 2.62 15.23 21.77
CA GLU A 102 2.15 14.16 20.90
C GLU A 102 3.19 13.89 19.82
N LEU A 103 3.55 12.63 19.65
CA LEU A 103 4.46 12.16 18.62
C LEU A 103 3.69 11.18 17.73
N PHE A 104 3.37 11.58 16.51
CA PHE A 104 2.85 10.70 15.47
C PHE A 104 4.01 10.08 14.70
N ASN A 105 3.98 8.77 14.45
CA ASN A 105 5.14 8.03 13.93
C ASN A 105 6.43 8.30 14.75
N ALA A 106 6.34 8.09 16.06
CA ALA A 106 7.39 8.42 17.04
C ALA A 106 8.76 7.80 16.72
N VAL A 107 8.77 6.57 16.17
CA VAL A 107 9.98 5.86 15.76
C VAL A 107 10.52 6.28 14.39
N ASN A 108 9.82 7.19 13.69
CA ASN A 108 10.11 7.65 12.34
C ASN A 108 10.34 6.50 11.34
N HIS A 109 9.53 5.46 11.44
CA HIS A 109 9.61 4.30 10.54
C HIS A 109 8.88 4.61 9.23
N PRO A 110 9.52 4.48 8.05
CA PRO A 110 8.84 4.68 6.78
C PRO A 110 7.73 3.64 6.58
N SER A 111 6.48 4.10 6.58
CA SER A 111 5.33 3.24 6.28
C SER A 111 5.02 3.32 4.80
N PHE A 112 5.42 2.31 4.03
CA PHE A 112 5.12 2.29 2.59
C PHE A 112 3.64 2.00 2.37
N ILE A 113 3.06 2.65 1.36
CA ILE A 113 1.67 2.45 0.95
C ILE A 113 1.71 1.70 -0.37
N GLY A 114 0.72 0.84 -0.62
CA GLY A 114 0.55 0.19 -1.91
C GLY A 114 0.45 1.19 -3.09
N PRO A 115 0.31 0.68 -4.32
CA PRO A 115 0.26 1.50 -5.52
C PRO A 115 -0.84 2.57 -5.43
N SER A 116 -0.72 3.63 -6.24
CA SER A 116 -1.75 4.70 -6.29
C SER A 116 -3.11 4.18 -6.76
N GLY A 117 -3.13 3.09 -7.53
CA GLY A 117 -4.34 2.38 -7.94
C GLY A 117 -4.71 1.19 -7.04
N THR A 118 -5.81 0.52 -7.37
CA THR A 118 -6.27 -0.70 -6.69
C THR A 118 -5.48 -1.96 -7.09
N PHE A 119 -4.47 -1.82 -7.95
CA PHE A 119 -3.68 -2.92 -8.51
C PHE A 119 -2.25 -2.50 -8.87
N PHE A 120 -1.39 -3.52 -8.98
CA PHE A 120 -0.06 -3.41 -9.57
C PHE A 120 -0.09 -3.68 -11.07
N TYR A 121 0.93 -3.22 -11.81
CA TYR A 121 1.03 -3.40 -13.25
C TYR A 121 2.13 -4.39 -13.63
N THR A 122 1.91 -5.28 -14.60
CA THR A 122 2.92 -6.27 -15.04
C THR A 122 4.29 -5.69 -15.43
N TYR A 123 4.40 -4.38 -15.68
CA TYR A 123 5.65 -3.70 -16.02
C TYR A 123 6.25 -2.85 -14.89
N ASP A 124 5.51 -2.57 -13.80
CA ASP A 124 5.98 -1.75 -12.69
C ASP A 124 5.87 -2.50 -11.35
N PRO A 125 6.96 -3.18 -10.92
CA PRO A 125 6.98 -3.90 -9.65
C PRO A 125 7.27 -2.99 -8.45
N SER A 126 7.38 -1.67 -8.64
CA SER A 126 7.82 -0.75 -7.60
C SER A 126 6.69 -0.20 -6.74
N ILE A 127 7.07 0.32 -5.58
CA ILE A 127 6.21 1.10 -4.69
C ILE A 127 6.76 2.52 -4.62
N LYS A 128 5.91 3.50 -4.86
CA LYS A 128 6.33 4.91 -4.95
C LYS A 128 5.70 5.79 -3.88
N ARG A 129 4.93 5.20 -2.97
CA ARG A 129 4.14 5.93 -1.97
C ARG A 129 4.61 5.57 -0.57
N VAL A 130 4.70 6.59 0.25
CA VAL A 130 5.02 6.51 1.67
C VAL A 130 4.00 7.32 2.44
N GLY A 131 3.67 6.85 3.64
CA GLY A 131 2.81 7.56 4.59
C GLY A 131 3.53 8.73 5.24
N ASN A 132 2.86 9.33 6.24
CA ASN A 132 3.35 10.52 6.90
C ASN A 132 4.67 10.24 7.63
N ALA A 133 5.58 11.22 7.54
CA ALA A 133 6.77 11.28 8.37
C ALA A 133 6.38 11.56 9.83
N ARG A 134 7.36 11.49 10.74
CA ARG A 134 7.15 11.84 12.13
C ARG A 134 6.65 13.29 12.28
N ASP A 135 5.55 13.45 13.01
CA ASP A 135 5.02 14.75 13.42
C ASP A 135 5.05 14.85 14.95
N VAL A 136 5.46 16.00 15.47
CA VAL A 136 5.61 16.25 16.90
C VAL A 136 4.89 17.54 17.26
N GLN A 137 3.94 17.44 18.17
CA GLN A 137 3.10 18.55 18.60
C GLN A 137 3.25 18.77 20.10
N PHE A 138 3.19 20.04 20.50
CA PHE A 138 3.24 20.46 21.90
C PHE A 138 2.07 21.39 22.20
N ALA A 139 1.47 21.24 23.37
CA ALA A 139 0.40 22.09 23.85
C ALA A 139 0.57 22.43 25.33
N LEU A 140 0.15 23.63 25.70
CA LEU A 140 0.10 24.13 27.07
C LEU A 140 -1.32 24.58 27.40
N LYS A 141 -1.83 24.18 28.56
CA LYS A 141 -3.14 24.62 29.06
C LYS A 141 -3.05 25.01 30.53
N LEU A 142 -3.49 26.22 30.84
CA LEU A 142 -3.58 26.73 32.21
C LEU A 142 -4.98 26.48 32.78
N PHE A 143 -5.04 26.02 34.02
CA PHE A 143 -6.27 25.86 34.80
C PHE A 143 -6.20 26.80 36.01
N PHE A 144 -7.30 27.50 36.29
CA PHE A 144 -7.46 28.47 37.37
C PHE A 144 -8.82 28.29 38.04
#